data_AF-A0A202DET8-F1
#
_entry.id   AF-A0A202DET8-F1
#
_cell.length_a   1.000
_cell.length_b   1.000
_cell.length_c   1.000
_cell.angle_alpha   90.00
_cell.angle_beta   90.00
_cell.angle_gamma   90.00
#
_symmetry.space_group_name_H-M   'P 1'
#
loop_
_entity.id
_entity.type
_entity.pdbx_description
1 polymer ?
#
loop_
_entity_poly.entity_id
_entity_poly.type
_entity_poly.pdbx_seq_one_letter_code
_entity_poly.pdbx_strand_id
1 'polypeptide(L)' 'MIKKKMELSCHDMGMKTCNFVAKGKTKHKVEEEMIKHAAKVHPEVMEGKSDAEMKKMLHEMDKMVHAA' A
#
# COMPACT_ATOMS: atom_id res chain seq x y z
N MET A 1 -22.94 -10.04 -9.24
CA MET A 1 -22.26 -9.12 -8.29
C MET A 1 -20.79 -9.00 -8.69
N ILE A 2 -20.42 -7.93 -9.39
CA ILE A 2 -19.04 -7.72 -9.85
C ILE A 2 -18.23 -7.29 -8.62
N LYS A 3 -17.42 -8.21 -8.08
CA LYS A 3 -16.48 -7.92 -6.99
C LYS A 3 -15.41 -6.99 -7.55
N LYS A 4 -15.60 -5.66 -7.48
CA LYS A 4 -14.55 -4.68 -7.78
C LYS A 4 -13.32 -5.07 -6.98
N LYS A 5 -12.27 -5.48 -7.67
CA LYS A 5 -10.97 -5.70 -7.06
C LYS A 5 -10.32 -4.32 -6.95
N MET A 6 -9.42 -4.19 -6.00
CA MET A 6 -8.66 -2.97 -5.76
C MET A 6 -7.19 -3.34 -5.85
N GLU A 7 -6.40 -2.43 -6.38
CA GLU A 7 -4.96 -2.57 -6.42
C GLU A 7 -4.23 -1.26 -6.17
N LEU A 8 -3.01 -1.40 -5.67
CA LEU A 8 -2.04 -0.33 -5.49
C LEU A 8 -0.68 -0.93 -5.84
N SER A 9 0.14 -0.20 -6.59
CA SER A 9 1.52 -0.60 -6.85
C SER A 9 2.51 0.26 -6.08
N CYS A 10 3.70 -0.29 -5.83
CA CYS A 10 4.81 0.49 -5.27
C CYS A 10 5.20 1.66 -6.20
N HIS A 11 5.00 1.53 -7.52
CA HIS A 11 5.18 2.62 -8.47
C HIS A 11 4.19 3.78 -8.24
N ASP A 12 2.93 3.50 -7.90
CA ASP A 12 1.93 4.53 -7.58
C ASP A 12 2.34 5.34 -6.34
N MET A 13 3.06 4.70 -5.42
CA MET A 13 3.66 5.36 -4.24
C MET A 13 5.02 6.03 -4.53
N GLY A 14 5.48 6.03 -5.77
CA GLY A 14 6.75 6.66 -6.17
C GLY A 14 8.00 5.78 -6.05
N MET A 15 7.88 4.51 -5.65
CA MET A 15 8.99 3.56 -5.69
C MET A 15 9.17 2.99 -7.09
N LYS A 16 10.09 3.57 -7.86
CA LYS A 16 10.41 3.13 -9.23
C LYS A 16 11.25 1.86 -9.31
N THR A 17 11.81 1.41 -8.17
CA THR A 17 12.68 0.23 -8.09
C THR A 17 11.95 -1.03 -7.67
N CYS A 18 10.65 -0.94 -7.33
CA CYS A 18 9.86 -2.07 -6.85
C CYS A 18 8.59 -2.26 -7.69
N ASN A 19 8.50 -3.37 -8.40
CA ASN A 19 7.34 -3.73 -9.24
C ASN A 19 6.22 -4.43 -8.46
N PHE A 20 6.22 -4.37 -7.13
CA PHE A 20 5.20 -5.04 -6.33
C PHE A 20 3.84 -4.37 -6.49
N VAL A 21 2.80 -5.19 -6.63
CA VAL A 21 1.41 -4.75 -6.74
C VAL A 21 0.58 -5.52 -5.73
N ALA A 22 -0.02 -4.80 -4.79
CA ALA A 22 -0.93 -5.36 -3.81
C ALA A 22 -2.34 -5.39 -4.42
N LYS A 23 -3.02 -6.52 -4.26
CA LYS A 23 -4.37 -6.71 -4.80
C LYS A 23 -5.30 -7.23 -3.72
N GLY A 24 -6.51 -6.68 -3.66
CA GLY A 24 -7.46 -6.96 -2.60
C GLY A 24 -8.91 -6.80 -3.06
N LYS A 25 -9.84 -7.29 -2.23
CA LYS A 25 -11.28 -7.03 -2.43
C LYS A 25 -11.72 -5.70 -1.81
N THR A 26 -10.91 -5.15 -0.93
CA THR A 26 -11.13 -3.92 -0.18
C THR A 26 -9.82 -3.15 -0.09
N LYS A 27 -9.91 -1.83 0.10
CA LYS A 27 -8.73 -0.96 0.28
C LYS A 27 -7.86 -1.43 1.43
N HIS A 28 -8.51 -1.73 2.56
CA HIS A 28 -7.85 -2.29 3.74
C HIS A 28 -6.99 -3.52 3.42
N LYS A 29 -7.48 -4.43 2.55
CA LYS A 29 -6.70 -5.61 2.16
C LYS A 29 -5.48 -5.24 1.32
N VAL A 30 -5.61 -4.25 0.44
CA VAL A 30 -4.49 -3.75 -0.37
C VAL A 30 -3.45 -3.05 0.52
N GLU A 31 -3.90 -2.23 1.46
CA GLU A 31 -3.05 -1.53 2.44
C GLU A 31 -2.27 -2.52 3.30
N GLU A 32 -2.95 -3.53 3.88
CA GLU A 32 -2.30 -4.58 4.66
C GLU A 32 -1.18 -5.29 3.88
N GLU A 33 -1.45 -5.67 2.63
CA GLU A 33 -0.47 -6.38 1.80
C GLU A 33 0.70 -5.47 1.42
N MET A 34 0.44 -4.18 1.15
CA MET A 34 1.50 -3.21 0.92
C MET A 34 2.38 -2.97 2.14
N ILE A 35 1.78 -2.84 3.32
CA ILE A 35 2.54 -2.63 4.57
C ILE A 35 3.39 -3.86 4.87
N LYS A 36 2.86 -5.07 4.71
CA LYS A 36 3.63 -6.30 4.88
C LYS A 36 4.79 -6.38 3.89
N HIS A 37 4.55 -6.02 2.64
CA HIS A 37 5.60 -5.97 1.64
C HIS A 37 6.67 -4.95 2.01
N ALA A 38 6.28 -3.71 2.33
CA ALA A 38 7.19 -2.66 2.75
C ALA A 38 8.00 -3.08 3.99
N ALA A 39 7.36 -3.60 5.04
CA ALA A 39 8.07 -4.07 6.24
C ALA A 39 9.09 -5.19 5.97
N LYS A 40 8.86 -6.02 4.94
CA LYS A 40 9.73 -7.16 4.61
C LYS A 40 10.83 -6.82 3.59
N VAL A 41 10.52 -5.98 2.61
CA VAL A 41 11.39 -5.69 1.45
C VAL A 41 12.03 -4.31 1.56
N HIS A 42 11.34 -3.35 2.15
CA HIS A 42 11.77 -1.97 2.32
C HIS A 42 11.61 -1.53 3.78
N PRO A 43 12.32 -2.19 4.73
CA PRO A 43 12.18 -1.91 6.15
C PRO A 43 12.48 -0.44 6.46
N GLU A 44 13.35 0.22 5.68
CA GLU A 44 13.65 1.66 5.73
C GLU A 44 12.41 2.58 5.65
N VAL A 45 11.31 2.11 5.05
CA VAL A 45 10.07 2.88 4.86
C VAL A 45 9.16 2.77 6.09
N MET A 46 9.37 1.73 6.90
CA MET A 46 8.67 1.46 8.15
C MET A 46 9.49 1.91 9.37
N GLU A 47 10.82 1.77 9.31
CA GLU A 47 11.74 2.17 10.36
C GLU A 47 11.73 3.68 10.55
N GLY A 48 11.59 4.13 11.81
CA GLY A 48 11.59 5.54 12.17
C GLY A 48 10.27 6.28 11.96
N LYS A 49 9.21 5.65 11.42
CA LYS A 49 7.89 6.26 11.36
C LYS A 49 7.17 6.17 12.70
N SER A 50 6.78 7.31 13.24
CA SER A 50 5.82 7.36 14.36
C SER A 50 4.42 6.97 13.89
N ASP A 51 3.56 6.57 14.82
CA ASP A 51 2.16 6.18 14.56
C ASP A 51 1.40 7.23 13.72
N ALA A 52 1.66 8.52 13.95
CA ALA A 52 1.05 9.61 13.19
C ALA A 52 1.45 9.60 11.70
N GLU A 53 2.72 9.32 11.40
CA GLU A 53 3.24 9.24 10.03
C GLU A 53 2.78 7.94 9.35
N MET A 54 2.67 6.85 10.10
CA MET A 54 2.06 5.61 9.61
C MET A 54 0.58 5.81 9.26
N LYS A 55 -0.16 6.55 10.09
CA LYS A 55 -1.58 6.87 9.85
C LYS A 55 -1.77 7.79 8.64
N LYS A 56 -0.89 8.78 8.44
CA LYS A 56 -0.88 9.59 7.22
C LYS A 56 -0.58 8.74 5.98
N MET A 57 0.42 7.87 6.05
CA MET A 57 0.77 6.97 4.96
C MET A 57 -0.43 6.09 4.57
N LEU A 58 -1.10 5.47 5.53
CA LEU A 58 -2.33 4.70 5.31
C LEU A 58 -3.42 5.53 4.64
N HIS A 59 -3.65 6.75 5.14
CA HIS A 59 -4.66 7.65 4.57
C HIS A 59 -4.34 8.05 3.11
N GLU A 60 -3.07 8.27 2.78
CA GLU A 60 -2.65 8.57 1.42
C GLU A 60 -2.75 7.33 0.51
N MET A 61 -2.40 6.15 1.04
CA MET A 61 -2.60 4.88 0.34
C MET A 61 -4.08 4.64 0.04
N ASP A 62 -5.00 4.91 0.96
CA ASP A 62 -6.45 4.79 0.73
C ASP A 62 -6.91 5.62 -0.49
N LYS A 63 -6.35 6.82 -0.68
CA LYS A 63 -6.66 7.70 -1.83
C LYS A 63 -6.06 7.18 -3.13
N MET A 64 -4.89 6.57 -3.05
CA MET A 64 -4.17 6.02 -4.21
C MET A 64 -4.69 4.64 -4.61
N VAL A 65 -5.35 3.89 -3.72
CA VAL A 65 -5.93 2.59 -4.08
C VAL A 65 -7.04 2.80 -5.12
N HIS A 66 -6.79 2.30 -6.33
CA HIS A 66 -7.75 2.32 -7.43
C HIS A 66 -8.41 0.96 -7.64
N ALA A 67 -9.57 0.98 -8.29
CA ALA A 67 -10.23 -0.25 -8.71
C ALA A 67 -9.40 -0.91 -9.82
N ALA A 68 -9.07 -2.18 -9.59
CA ALA A 68 -8.43 -3.11 -10.51
C ALA A 68 -9.43 -3.75 -11.48
#